data_AF-A0A4Y2KIR7-F1
#
_entry.id   AF-A0A4Y2KIR7-F1
#
_cell.length_a   1.000
_cell.length_b   1.000
_cell.length_c   1.000
_cell.angle_alpha   90.00
_cell.angle_beta   90.00
_cell.angle_gamma   90.00
#
_symmetry.space_group_name_H-M   'P 1'
#
loop_
_entity.id
_entity.type
_entity.pdbx_description
1 polymer ?
#
loop_
_entity_poly.entity_id
_entity_poly.type
_entity_poly.pdbx_seq_one_letter_code
_entity_poly.pdbx_strand_id
1 'polypeptide(L)'
;MEYPGSWIGRGGPVLWPPRSPDLTPLDFFLWGYLKELVYRDVVTTQMDLVARLHAACISVDPAMLQRVMTAIPRRAQACLDMHGGHFEHLL
;
A
#
# COMPACT_ATOMS: atom_id res chain seq x y z
N MET A 1 0.70 -21.45 0.91
CA MET A 1 1.88 -20.58 0.76
C MET A 1 2.31 -20.22 2.17
N GLU A 2 3.37 -20.84 2.67
CA GLU A 2 3.91 -20.55 4.00
C GLU A 2 5.00 -19.49 3.86
N TYR A 3 5.00 -18.50 4.76
CA TYR A 3 6.00 -17.43 4.81
C TYR A 3 6.77 -17.46 6.14
N PRO A 4 7.51 -18.55 6.44
CA PRO A 4 8.20 -18.69 7.72
C PRO A 4 9.21 -17.55 7.92
N GLY A 5 9.18 -16.92 9.10
CA GLY A 5 10.07 -15.82 9.47
C GLY A 5 9.83 -14.48 8.75
N SER A 6 8.95 -14.44 7.75
CA SER A 6 8.79 -13.29 6.85
C SER A 6 7.48 -12.52 7.06
N TRP A 7 6.64 -12.97 7.99
CA TRP A 7 5.41 -12.27 8.34
C TRP A 7 5.73 -10.99 9.12
N ILE A 8 5.36 -9.86 8.52
CA ILE A 8 5.47 -8.52 9.10
C ILE A 8 4.09 -8.13 9.62
N GLY A 9 3.92 -8.07 10.93
CA GLY A 9 2.62 -7.79 11.51
C GLY A 9 2.54 -8.01 13.02
N ARG A 10 1.37 -7.75 13.60
CA ARG A 10 1.14 -7.94 15.04
C ARG A 10 1.29 -9.43 15.40
N GLY A 11 2.14 -9.72 16.38
CA GLY A 11 2.43 -11.10 16.81
C GLY A 11 3.27 -11.91 15.81
N GLY A 12 3.81 -11.27 14.78
CA GLY A 12 4.69 -11.90 13.80
C GLY A 12 6.16 -11.90 14.23
N PRO A 13 7.00 -12.68 13.51
CA PRO A 13 8.45 -12.69 13.72
C PRO A 13 9.09 -11.33 13.44
N VAL A 14 8.49 -10.53 12.56
CA VAL A 14 8.90 -9.14 12.32
C VAL A 14 7.82 -8.21 12.87
N LEU A 15 8.17 -7.45 13.90
CA LEU A 15 7.28 -6.49 14.52
C LEU A 15 6.96 -5.36 13.54
N TRP A 16 5.68 -5.01 13.46
CA TRP A 16 5.20 -3.85 12.71
C TRP A 16 4.47 -2.89 13.65
N PRO A 17 4.77 -1.59 13.61
CA PRO A 17 4.11 -0.62 14.47
C PRO A 17 2.59 -0.58 14.20
N PRO A 18 1.75 -0.46 15.25
CA PRO A 18 0.31 -0.29 15.08
C PRO A 18 0.01 1.04 14.36
N ARG A 19 -1.09 1.08 13.60
CA ARG A 19 -1.60 2.30 12.95
C ARG A 19 -0.56 2.99 12.04
N SER A 20 0.17 2.23 11.24
CA SER A 20 1.20 2.76 10.33
C SER A 20 0.84 2.58 8.85
N PRO A 21 -0.28 3.16 8.36
CA PRO A 21 -0.66 3.07 6.95
C PRO A 21 0.41 3.69 6.03
N ASP A 22 1.12 4.71 6.50
CA ASP A 22 2.20 5.37 5.77
C ASP A 22 3.42 4.48 5.50
N LEU A 23 3.54 3.37 6.22
CA LEU A 23 4.60 2.38 6.04
C LEU A 23 4.14 1.17 5.24
N THR A 24 2.82 0.95 5.12
CA THR A 24 2.24 -0.23 4.47
C THR A 24 1.97 0.07 2.98
N PRO A 25 2.63 -0.61 2.03
CA PRO A 25 2.47 -0.35 0.58
C PRO A 25 1.05 -0.45 0.06
N LEU A 26 0.24 -1.35 0.62
CA LEU A 26 -1.16 -1.49 0.24
C LEU A 26 -1.96 -0.24 0.60
N ASP A 27 -1.65 0.38 1.75
CA ASP A 27 -2.38 1.52 2.28
C ASP A 27 -1.92 2.83 1.63
N PHE A 28 -0.60 3.11 1.58
CA PHE A 28 -0.10 4.38 1.04
C PHE A 28 -0.12 4.47 -0.49
N PHE A 29 -0.28 3.33 -1.19
CA PHE A 29 -0.29 3.29 -2.66
C PHE A 29 -1.49 2.54 -3.22
N LEU A 30 -1.56 1.22 -3.02
CA LEU A 30 -2.41 0.36 -3.84
C LEU A 30 -3.89 0.73 -3.71
N TRP A 31 -4.40 0.87 -2.49
CA TRP A 31 -5.82 1.17 -2.28
C TRP A 31 -6.22 2.53 -2.82
N GLY A 32 -5.34 3.54 -2.72
CA GLY A 32 -5.58 4.85 -3.35
C GLY A 32 -5.69 4.73 -4.86
N TYR A 33 -4.69 4.09 -5.48
CA TYR A 33 -4.60 3.91 -6.94
C TYR A 33 -5.80 3.11 -7.50
N LEU A 34 -6.13 1.98 -6.89
CA LEU A 34 -7.25 1.15 -7.35
C LEU A 34 -8.59 1.90 -7.24
N LYS A 35 -8.81 2.62 -6.12
CA LYS A 35 -10.05 3.41 -5.95
C LYS A 35 -10.17 4.51 -7.00
N GLU A 36 -9.08 5.20 -7.31
CA GLU A 36 -9.07 6.25 -8.34
C GLU A 36 -9.50 5.71 -9.71
N LEU A 37 -9.04 4.51 -10.08
CA LEU A 37 -9.41 3.89 -11.36
C LEU A 37 -10.82 3.31 -11.36
N VAL A 38 -11.19 2.58 -10.31
CA VAL A 38 -12.49 1.90 -10.21
C VAL A 38 -13.64 2.90 -10.17
N TYR A 39 -13.48 3.97 -9.38
CA TYR A 39 -14.50 4.99 -9.15
C TYR A 39 -14.33 6.24 -10.00
N ARG A 40 -13.50 6.20 -11.05
CA ARG A 40 -13.41 7.28 -12.05
C ARG A 40 -14.77 7.61 -12.67
N ASP A 41 -15.56 6.56 -12.92
CA ASP A 41 -16.94 6.65 -13.38
C ASP A 41 -17.87 5.99 -12.35
N VAL A 42 -19.16 6.34 -12.39
CA VAL A 42 -20.18 5.71 -11.53
C VAL A 42 -20.21 4.21 -11.78
N VAL A 43 -20.09 3.43 -10.70
CA VAL A 43 -20.22 1.98 -10.70
C VAL A 43 -21.67 1.63 -10.38
N THR A 44 -22.34 0.90 -11.27
CA THR A 44 -23.79 0.65 -11.16
C THR A 44 -24.13 -0.79 -10.78
N THR A 45 -23.19 -1.73 -10.95
CA THR A 45 -23.41 -3.15 -10.63
C THR A 45 -22.19 -3.77 -9.97
N GLN A 46 -22.40 -4.85 -9.23
CA GLN A 46 -21.31 -5.64 -8.65
C GLN A 46 -20.40 -6.24 -9.73
N MET A 47 -20.97 -6.67 -10.87
CA MET A 47 -20.19 -7.24 -11.97
C MET A 47 -19.24 -6.22 -12.59
N ASP A 48 -19.72 -4.99 -12.80
CA ASP A 48 -18.92 -3.85 -13.27
C ASP A 48 -17.81 -3.51 -12.27
N LEU A 49 -18.14 -3.47 -10.96
CA LEU A 49 -17.15 -3.25 -9.91
C LEU A 49 -15.99 -4.27 -9.97
N VAL A 50 -16.32 -5.56 -10.07
CA VAL A 50 -15.34 -6.64 -10.13
C VAL A 50 -14.50 -6.54 -11.41
N ALA A 51 -15.12 -6.30 -12.56
CA ALA A 51 -14.41 -6.14 -13.83
C ALA A 51 -13.42 -4.96 -13.79
N ARG A 52 -13.83 -3.82 -13.23
CA ARG A 52 -12.96 -2.65 -13.07
C ARG A 52 -11.83 -2.90 -12.08
N LEU A 53 -12.08 -3.61 -10.98
CA LEU A 53 -11.04 -3.97 -10.03
C LEU A 53 -9.98 -4.86 -10.68
N HIS A 54 -10.39 -5.85 -11.47
CA HIS A 54 -9.47 -6.67 -12.25
C HIS A 54 -8.65 -5.83 -13.24
N ALA A 55 -9.30 -4.94 -14.00
CA ALA A 55 -8.62 -4.06 -14.94
C ALA A 55 -7.61 -3.12 -14.24
N ALA A 56 -8.00 -2.54 -13.10
CA ALA A 56 -7.14 -1.68 -12.30
C ALA A 56 -5.92 -2.44 -11.76
N CYS A 57 -6.10 -3.67 -11.26
CA CYS A 57 -4.99 -4.52 -10.84
C CYS A 57 -4.04 -4.87 -12.01
N ILE A 58 -4.56 -5.16 -13.20
CA ILE A 58 -3.75 -5.44 -14.40
C ILE A 58 -2.95 -4.19 -14.84
N SER A 59 -3.46 -2.99 -14.58
CA SER A 59 -2.78 -1.74 -14.92
C SER A 59 -1.56 -1.44 -14.03
N VAL A 60 -1.42 -2.13 -12.89
CA VAL A 60 -0.26 -1.96 -12.00
C VAL A 60 0.96 -2.57 -12.66
N ASP A 61 1.77 -1.71 -13.28
CA ASP A 61 2.98 -2.14 -13.97
C ASP A 61 4.17 -2.38 -13.01
N PRO A 62 5.20 -3.14 -13.45
CA PRO A 62 6.39 -3.38 -12.65
C PRO A 62 7.16 -2.13 -12.24
N ALA A 63 7.15 -1.06 -13.04
CA ALA A 63 7.83 0.19 -12.69
C ALA A 63 7.11 0.91 -11.53
N MET A 64 5.78 0.84 -11.44
CA MET A 64 5.03 1.34 -10.28
C MET A 64 5.45 0.59 -9.03
N LEU A 65 5.52 -0.74 -9.10
CA LEU A 65 5.95 -1.57 -7.97
C LEU A 65 7.39 -1.24 -7.55
N GLN A 66 8.31 -1.04 -8.50
CA GLN A 66 9.68 -0.61 -8.17
C GLN A 66 9.71 0.76 -7.44
N ARG A 67 8.88 1.73 -7.86
CA ARG A 67 8.75 3.01 -7.14
C ARG A 67 8.21 2.83 -5.72
N VAL A 68 7.24 1.94 -5.54
CA VAL A 68 6.70 1.62 -4.21
C VAL A 68 7.75 0.97 -3.33
N MET A 69 8.49 -0.01 -3.85
CA MET A 69 9.55 -0.71 -3.10
C MET A 69 10.69 0.24 -2.70
N THR A 70 11.06 1.17 -3.58
CA THR A 70 12.08 2.20 -3.29
C THR A 70 11.58 3.28 -2.32
N ALA A 71 10.26 3.49 -2.22
CA ALA A 71 9.67 4.43 -1.26
C ALA A 71 9.64 3.88 0.18
N ILE A 72 9.61 2.56 0.39
CA ILE A 72 9.50 1.95 1.72
C ILE A 72 10.65 2.38 2.64
N PRO A 73 11.94 2.26 2.28
CA PRO A 73 13.03 2.70 3.15
C PRO A 73 12.99 4.20 3.45
N ARG A 74 12.63 5.02 2.45
CA ARG A 74 12.51 6.48 2.61
C ARG A 74 11.42 6.84 3.62
N ARG A 75 10.24 6.21 3.53
CA ARG A 75 9.13 6.39 4.47
C ARG A 75 9.47 5.90 5.88
N ALA A 76 10.16 4.76 5.98
CA ALA A 76 10.64 4.23 7.25
C ALA A 76 11.64 5.19 7.92
N GLN A 77 12.59 5.76 7.14
CA GLN A 77 13.54 6.73 7.66
C GLN A 77 12.84 8.00 8.14
N ALA A 78 11.91 8.56 7.36
CA ALA A 78 11.14 9.73 7.78
C ALA A 78 10.33 9.48 9.07
N CYS A 79 9.80 8.27 9.25
CA CYS A 79 9.15 7.86 10.49
C CYS A 79 10.13 7.85 11.69
N LEU A 80 11.35 7.33 11.49
CA LEU A 80 12.40 7.32 12.51
C LEU A 80 12.85 8.74 12.88
N ASP A 81 13.04 9.61 11.88
CA ASP A 81 13.43 11.02 12.05
C ASP A 81 12.37 11.79 12.86
N MET A 82 11.10 11.42 12.71
CA MET A 82 9.97 11.95 13.48
C MET A 82 9.69 11.19 14.78
N HIS A 83 10.58 10.30 15.21
CA HIS A 83 10.42 9.47 16.41
C HIS A 83 9.08 8.70 16.47
N GLY A 84 8.60 8.21 15.33
CA GLY A 84 7.31 7.51 15.20
C GLY A 84 6.09 8.42 15.06
N GLY A 85 6.29 9.74 14.94
CA GLY A 85 5.23 10.71 14.64
C GLY A 85 4.80 10.73 13.16
N HIS A 86 3.85 11.61 12.82
CA HIS A 86 3.42 11.80 11.43
C HIS A 86 4.49 12.50 10.60
N PHE A 87 4.75 11.98 9.40
CA PHE A 87 5.86 12.42 8.54
C PHE A 87 5.46 12.72 7.09
N GLU A 88 4.17 12.76 6.76
CA GLU A 88 3.69 13.01 5.40
C GLU A 88 4.22 14.34 4.81
N HIS A 89 4.42 15.34 5.66
CA HIS A 89 4.99 16.64 5.29
C HIS A 89 6.47 16.59 4.85
N LEU A 90 7.15 15.45 5.02
CA LEU A 90 8.54 15.21 4.66
C LEU A 90 8.70 14.34 3.39
N LEU A 91 7.59 13.86 2.81
CA LEU A 91 7.57 12.88 1.71
C LEU A 91 7.51 13.48 0.30
#